data_AF-A0A2V8M249-F1
#
_entry.id   AF-A0A2V8M249-F1
#
_cell.length_a   1.000
_cell.length_b   1.000
_cell.length_c   1.000
_cell.angle_alpha   90.00
_cell.angle_beta   90.00
_cell.angle_gamma   90.00
#
_symmetry.space_group_name_H-M   'P 1'
#
loop_
_entity.id
_entity.type
_entity.pdbx_description
1 polymer ?
#
loop_
_entity_poly.entity_id
_entity_poly.type
_entity_poly.pdbx_seq_one_letter_code
_entity_poly.pdbx_strand_id
1 'polypeptide(L)'
;MYIRIGMIEYESRTARLATPSEKSKYESVGECFMIQPINLIDAAILRLTLSLSIILLVMPGSVRAKSQEPAWTKQEAAVRDQIRRLRSLPDDVRARTTKQLAIDIRRLPAKPHKLDLAFAIANLSTEGDFGRDTLQEVATTLADALREDQPPMMGTEPAPPYVELAELVRYEHVKANADNPQFTAALAKLDADDQSRQRADFTLTDLQGKAWTLQALRGKVVLVNFWATWCDPCRREMPDLETLYRRFKNQGLVVVAISDDDAGKVKQLIVEKKFTYPVLLDPGRKVTDLFRIEGIPKSFVYDRDGKLVAQAIDMRTRGQFLKMLAQAGLH
;
A
#
# COMPACT_ATOMS: atom_id res chain seq x y z
N MET A 1 -9.11 -6.03 24.51
CA MET A 1 -8.79 -7.37 23.97
C MET A 1 -8.99 -7.31 22.46
N TYR A 2 -8.02 -7.83 21.70
CA TYR A 2 -7.85 -7.80 20.23
C TYR A 2 -7.37 -6.49 19.57
N ILE A 3 -6.04 -6.45 19.35
CA ILE A 3 -5.39 -5.76 18.23
C ILE A 3 -5.19 -6.83 17.17
N ARG A 4 -5.68 -6.63 15.94
CA ARG A 4 -5.43 -7.52 14.81
C ARG A 4 -4.55 -6.77 13.81
N ILE A 5 -3.26 -7.06 13.83
CA ILE A 5 -2.32 -6.72 12.76
C ILE A 5 -2.55 -7.79 11.69
N GLY A 6 -3.16 -7.42 10.57
CA GLY A 6 -3.42 -8.31 9.45
C GLY A 6 -2.21 -8.35 8.53
N MET A 7 -1.37 -9.35 8.71
CA MET A 7 -0.50 -9.86 7.65
C MET A 7 -1.39 -10.41 6.52
N ILE A 8 -1.18 -9.93 5.30
CA ILE A 8 -1.83 -10.46 4.11
C ILE A 8 -1.08 -11.73 3.72
N GLU A 9 -1.66 -12.89 4.02
CA GLU A 9 -1.24 -14.18 3.44
C GLU A 9 -1.73 -14.26 1.99
N TYR A 10 -0.78 -14.40 1.07
CA TYR A 10 -1.00 -14.63 -0.34
C TYR A 10 -1.30 -16.12 -0.57
N GLU A 11 -2.55 -16.53 -0.44
CA GLU A 11 -2.97 -17.89 -0.83
C GLU A 11 -3.22 -17.95 -2.34
N SER A 12 -2.30 -18.62 -3.03
CA SER A 12 -2.46 -19.10 -4.40
C SER A 12 -3.62 -20.10 -4.49
N ARG A 13 -4.78 -19.67 -5.01
CA ARG A 13 -5.86 -20.59 -5.38
C ARG A 13 -5.62 -21.14 -6.78
N THR A 14 -5.20 -22.39 -6.80
CA THR A 14 -5.18 -23.28 -7.95
C THR A 14 -6.59 -23.50 -8.48
N ALA A 15 -6.72 -23.39 -9.80
CA ALA A 15 -7.93 -23.64 -10.56
C ALA A 15 -8.47 -25.06 -10.31
N ARG A 16 -9.76 -25.17 -10.00
CA ARG A 16 -10.50 -26.43 -10.02
C ARG A 16 -11.36 -26.43 -11.29
N LEU A 17 -10.96 -27.31 -12.21
CA LEU A 17 -11.58 -27.55 -13.50
C LEU A 17 -12.96 -28.20 -13.33
N ALA A 18 -13.92 -27.71 -14.11
CA ALA A 18 -15.17 -28.38 -14.41
C ALA A 18 -14.92 -29.52 -15.42
N THR A 19 -15.62 -30.64 -15.24
CA THR A 19 -15.68 -31.77 -16.18
C THR A 19 -16.51 -31.38 -17.42
N PRO A 20 -16.27 -32.02 -18.58
CA PRO A 20 -17.10 -33.17 -18.93
C PRO A 20 -16.37 -34.33 -19.65
N SER A 21 -17.11 -35.44 -19.71
CA SER A 21 -16.88 -36.73 -20.37
C SER A 21 -16.37 -36.68 -21.82
N GLU A 22 -15.55 -37.66 -22.21
CA GLU A 22 -15.90 -38.67 -23.22
C GLU A 22 -14.79 -39.72 -23.45
N LYS A 23 -15.22 -40.89 -23.92
CA LYS A 23 -14.47 -42.15 -24.10
C LYS A 23 -13.67 -42.14 -25.41
N SER A 24 -12.54 -42.88 -25.45
CA SER A 24 -12.08 -43.78 -26.55
C SER A 24 -10.56 -43.95 -26.44
N LYS A 25 -10.03 -45.10 -25.99
CA LYS A 25 -9.64 -46.29 -26.78
C LYS A 25 -8.50 -45.99 -27.77
N TYR A 26 -7.29 -46.51 -27.50
CA TYR A 26 -6.45 -47.26 -28.45
C TYR A 26 -5.30 -47.96 -27.68
N GLU A 27 -5.13 -49.25 -27.98
CA GLU A 27 -4.18 -50.22 -27.43
C GLU A 27 -2.82 -50.21 -28.13
N SER A 28 -1.89 -50.97 -27.52
CA SER A 28 -0.79 -51.75 -28.14
C SER A 28 0.54 -51.00 -28.30
N VAL A 29 1.74 -51.59 -28.07
CA VAL A 29 2.18 -52.99 -27.94
C VAL A 29 3.57 -53.04 -27.27
N GLY A 30 3.85 -54.13 -26.53
CA GLY A 30 5.14 -54.87 -26.52
C GLY A 30 6.30 -54.26 -25.73
N GLU A 31 7.18 -54.96 -24.99
CA GLU A 31 7.54 -56.38 -24.80
C GLU A 31 8.19 -56.45 -23.39
N CYS A 32 7.77 -57.31 -22.46
CA CYS A 32 8.22 -58.69 -22.21
C CYS A 32 9.75 -58.87 -22.08
N PHE A 33 10.25 -59.00 -20.84
CA PHE A 33 11.20 -60.06 -20.49
C PHE A 33 11.08 -60.43 -19.00
N MET A 34 10.67 -61.67 -18.80
CA MET A 34 10.72 -62.47 -17.56
C MET A 34 12.20 -62.72 -17.21
N ILE A 35 12.63 -63.00 -15.97
CA ILE A 35 12.47 -64.27 -15.23
C ILE A 35 12.95 -64.04 -13.78
N GLN A 36 12.30 -64.72 -12.83
CA GLN A 36 12.53 -64.71 -11.38
C GLN A 36 13.51 -65.83 -10.90
N PRO A 37 13.42 -66.40 -9.67
CA PRO A 37 14.21 -66.05 -8.47
C PRO A 37 14.94 -67.27 -7.84
N ILE A 38 15.86 -67.12 -6.88
CA ILE A 38 16.24 -68.24 -5.98
C ILE A 38 16.52 -67.74 -4.54
N ASN A 39 15.92 -68.45 -3.59
CA ASN A 39 15.92 -68.26 -2.14
C ASN A 39 17.06 -69.01 -1.42
N LEU A 40 17.40 -68.48 -0.22
CA LEU A 40 17.86 -69.11 1.05
C LEU A 40 18.79 -70.33 1.03
N ILE A 41 19.94 -70.22 1.74
CA ILE A 41 20.42 -71.22 2.73
C ILE A 41 21.24 -70.51 3.85
N ASP A 42 20.90 -70.80 5.11
CA ASP A 42 21.65 -70.51 6.35
C ASP A 42 22.81 -71.51 6.58
N ALA A 43 23.98 -71.06 7.08
CA ALA A 43 24.78 -71.84 8.04
C ALA A 43 25.88 -71.01 8.73
N ALA A 44 25.99 -71.23 10.04
CA ALA A 44 26.73 -70.48 11.06
C ALA A 44 28.27 -70.58 11.06
N ILE A 45 28.85 -69.77 11.97
CA ILE A 45 30.14 -69.89 12.71
C ILE A 45 31.31 -69.07 12.15
N LEU A 46 31.65 -67.94 12.81
CA LEU A 46 32.90 -67.78 13.61
C LEU A 46 33.02 -66.38 14.27
N ARG A 47 32.88 -66.37 15.60
CA ARG A 47 33.53 -65.52 16.63
C ARG A 47 34.21 -64.19 16.19
N LEU A 48 33.69 -63.04 16.62
CA LEU A 48 34.45 -62.05 17.41
C LEU A 48 33.54 -60.98 18.02
N THR A 49 33.81 -60.66 19.28
CA THR A 49 33.14 -59.68 20.14
C THR A 49 33.36 -58.25 19.68
N LEU A 50 32.28 -57.47 19.50
CA LEU A 50 32.32 -56.03 19.72
C LEU A 50 30.95 -55.55 20.19
N SER A 51 30.85 -55.30 21.49
CA SER A 51 29.76 -54.56 22.12
C SER A 51 29.76 -53.12 21.59
N LEU A 52 29.01 -52.85 20.53
CA LEU A 52 28.71 -51.50 20.09
C LEU A 52 27.58 -50.95 20.97
N SER A 53 27.94 -50.20 22.00
CA SER A 53 27.00 -49.35 22.71
C SER A 53 26.44 -48.33 21.71
N ILE A 54 25.16 -48.46 21.36
CA ILE A 54 24.41 -47.41 20.65
C ILE A 54 24.26 -46.25 21.63
N ILE A 55 25.19 -45.30 21.59
CA ILE A 55 25.00 -43.99 22.19
C ILE A 55 24.07 -43.24 21.25
N LEU A 56 22.79 -43.12 21.65
CA LEU A 56 21.84 -42.23 21.01
C LEU A 56 22.34 -40.80 21.25
N LEU A 57 23.12 -40.27 20.31
CA LEU A 57 23.53 -38.87 20.33
C LEU A 57 22.26 -38.04 20.06
N VAL A 58 21.59 -37.63 21.14
CA VAL A 58 20.53 -36.62 21.08
C VAL A 58 21.21 -35.35 20.59
N MET A 59 21.15 -35.12 19.27
CA MET A 59 21.48 -33.84 18.68
C MET A 59 20.62 -32.81 19.40
N PRO A 60 21.20 -31.83 20.13
CA PRO A 60 20.40 -30.76 20.69
C PRO A 60 19.80 -30.03 19.50
N GLY A 61 18.51 -30.27 19.27
CA GLY A 61 17.75 -29.54 18.28
C GLY A 61 17.95 -28.06 18.57
N SER A 62 18.51 -27.34 17.61
CA SER A 62 18.71 -25.91 17.68
C SER A 62 17.36 -25.26 17.97
N VAL A 63 17.07 -24.99 19.25
CA VAL A 63 15.93 -24.20 19.65
C VAL A 63 16.20 -22.82 19.08
N ARG A 64 15.59 -22.54 17.94
CA ARG A 64 15.58 -21.20 17.34
C ARG A 64 14.84 -20.34 18.34
N ALA A 65 15.58 -19.61 19.18
CA ALA A 65 15.01 -18.67 20.13
C ALA A 65 14.15 -17.69 19.31
N LYS A 66 12.83 -17.78 19.47
CA LYS A 66 11.93 -16.70 19.04
C LYS A 66 12.33 -15.50 19.89
N SER A 67 13.02 -14.53 19.28
CA SER A 67 13.30 -13.25 19.91
C SER A 67 11.97 -12.66 20.37
N GLN A 68 11.80 -12.54 21.69
CA GLN A 68 10.60 -11.95 22.27
C GLN A 68 10.63 -10.45 21.98
N GLU A 69 9.59 -9.92 21.35
CA GLU A 69 9.52 -8.47 21.06
C GLU A 69 9.66 -7.66 22.35
N PRO A 70 10.40 -6.55 22.31
CA PRO A 70 10.61 -5.73 23.49
C PRO A 70 9.30 -5.13 23.99
N ALA A 71 9.09 -5.18 25.31
CA ALA A 71 7.87 -4.64 25.91
C ALA A 71 7.79 -3.11 25.79
N TRP A 72 6.59 -2.60 25.55
CA TRP A 72 6.29 -1.17 25.52
C TRP A 72 6.48 -0.56 26.91
N THR A 73 7.22 0.56 27.00
CA THR A 73 7.24 1.38 28.22
C THR A 73 5.89 2.07 28.44
N LYS A 74 5.63 2.55 29.65
CA LYS A 74 4.41 3.31 29.97
C LYS A 74 4.26 4.57 29.10
N GLN A 75 5.37 5.25 28.80
CA GLN A 75 5.38 6.46 27.97
C GLN A 75 5.06 6.13 26.51
N GLU A 76 5.73 5.14 25.92
CA GLU A 76 5.45 4.71 24.54
C GLU A 76 4.01 4.21 24.40
N ALA A 77 3.50 3.46 25.39
CA ALA A 77 2.11 2.99 25.39
C ALA A 77 1.10 4.15 25.42
N ALA A 78 1.36 5.20 26.21
CA ALA A 78 0.50 6.38 26.27
C ALA A 78 0.48 7.16 24.95
N VAL A 79 1.63 7.32 24.29
CA VAL A 79 1.72 7.93 22.95
C VAL A 79 0.96 7.08 21.94
N ARG A 80 1.19 5.77 21.92
CA ARG A 80 0.49 4.81 21.04
C ARG A 80 -1.03 4.89 21.17
N ASP A 81 -1.53 4.99 22.39
CA ASP A 81 -2.97 5.06 22.64
C ASP A 81 -3.59 6.38 22.16
N GLN A 82 -2.84 7.48 22.20
CA GLN A 82 -3.26 8.75 21.59
C GLN A 82 -3.29 8.67 20.07
N ILE A 83 -2.25 8.08 19.45
CA ILE A 83 -2.20 7.86 17.99
C ILE A 83 -3.43 7.09 17.50
N ARG A 84 -3.80 6.01 18.19
CA ARG A 84 -4.98 5.19 17.85
C ARG A 84 -6.30 5.97 17.86
N ARG A 85 -6.37 7.07 18.60
CA ARG A 85 -7.58 7.90 18.72
C ARG A 85 -7.58 9.07 17.74
N LEU A 86 -6.48 9.36 17.03
CA LEU A 86 -6.37 10.53 16.16
C LEU A 86 -7.54 10.67 15.19
N ARG A 87 -7.92 9.61 14.47
CA ARG A 87 -9.05 9.63 13.51
C ARG A 87 -10.41 9.94 14.12
N SER A 88 -10.56 9.83 15.44
CA SER A 88 -11.81 10.17 16.13
C SER A 88 -11.90 11.64 16.53
N LEU A 89 -10.80 12.39 16.42
CA LEU A 89 -10.75 13.81 16.78
C LEU A 89 -11.29 14.69 15.64
N PRO A 90 -11.89 15.86 15.95
CA PRO A 90 -12.16 16.90 14.95
C PRO A 90 -10.89 17.29 14.19
N ASP A 91 -10.99 17.66 12.92
CA ASP A 91 -9.83 17.87 12.04
C ASP A 91 -8.81 18.89 12.59
N ASP A 92 -9.28 20.01 13.16
CA ASP A 92 -8.41 21.05 13.72
C ASP A 92 -7.69 20.57 15.00
N VAL A 93 -8.39 19.78 15.84
CA VAL A 93 -7.83 19.17 17.04
C VAL A 93 -6.83 18.09 16.64
N ARG A 94 -7.17 17.25 15.66
CA ARG A 94 -6.33 16.18 15.13
C ARG A 94 -4.99 16.71 14.64
N ALA A 95 -4.99 17.81 13.88
CA ALA A 95 -3.75 18.46 13.41
C ALA A 95 -2.85 18.92 14.57
N ARG A 96 -3.43 19.64 15.55
CA ARG A 96 -2.67 20.10 16.73
C ARG A 96 -2.17 18.95 17.60
N THR A 97 -2.97 17.90 17.79
CA THR A 97 -2.60 16.70 18.53
C THR A 97 -1.47 15.95 17.84
N THR A 98 -1.51 15.78 16.51
CA THR A 98 -0.42 15.16 15.76
C THR A 98 0.89 15.93 15.89
N LYS A 99 0.84 17.26 15.85
CA LYS A 99 2.03 18.10 16.10
C LYS A 99 2.61 17.85 17.50
N GLN A 100 1.76 17.79 18.52
CA GLN A 100 2.20 17.51 19.88
C GLN A 100 2.80 16.10 20.02
N LEU A 101 2.17 15.09 19.42
CA LEU A 101 2.68 13.71 19.43
C LEU A 101 4.04 13.61 18.75
N ALA A 102 4.28 14.34 17.66
CA ALA A 102 5.59 14.39 17.02
C ALA A 102 6.68 14.92 17.98
N ILE A 103 6.37 15.99 18.73
CA ILE A 103 7.26 16.53 19.77
C ILE A 103 7.47 15.50 20.91
N ASP A 104 6.41 14.84 21.36
CA ASP A 104 6.50 13.86 22.45
C ASP A 104 7.31 12.62 22.05
N ILE A 105 7.17 12.14 20.81
CA ILE A 105 7.94 11.03 20.26
C ILE A 105 9.43 11.36 20.22
N ARG A 106 9.83 12.56 19.81
CA ARG A 106 11.25 12.97 19.81
C ARG A 106 11.88 12.94 21.20
N ARG A 107 11.09 13.17 22.25
CA ARG A 107 11.53 13.12 23.65
C ARG A 107 11.65 11.69 24.20
N LEU A 108 11.09 10.70 23.50
CA LEU A 108 11.29 9.30 23.87
C LEU A 108 12.76 8.91 23.68
N PRO A 109 13.30 8.04 24.55
CA PRO A 109 14.64 7.48 24.36
C PRO A 109 14.71 6.67 23.06
N ALA A 110 15.91 6.53 22.49
CA ALA A 110 16.20 5.66 21.35
C ALA A 110 16.01 4.17 21.74
N LYS A 111 14.74 3.78 21.88
CA LYS A 111 14.23 2.51 22.33
C LYS A 111 13.26 1.97 21.26
N PRO A 112 12.97 0.66 21.26
CA PRO A 112 12.68 -0.07 20.02
C PRO A 112 11.36 0.31 19.34
N HIS A 113 10.49 1.09 19.99
CA HIS A 113 9.19 1.48 19.44
C HIS A 113 9.14 2.93 18.94
N LYS A 114 10.24 3.70 19.08
CA LYS A 114 10.24 5.12 18.69
C LYS A 114 10.04 5.31 17.18
N LEU A 115 10.70 4.48 16.37
CA LEU A 115 10.53 4.48 14.92
C LEU A 115 9.10 4.08 14.53
N ASP A 116 8.54 3.04 15.16
CA ASP A 116 7.17 2.61 14.90
C ASP A 116 6.14 3.70 15.20
N LEU A 117 6.32 4.43 16.31
CA LEU A 117 5.47 5.56 16.67
C LEU A 117 5.60 6.73 15.70
N ALA A 118 6.84 7.09 15.31
CA ALA A 118 7.11 8.15 14.35
C ALA A 118 6.52 7.81 12.98
N PHE A 119 6.67 6.57 12.53
CA PHE A 119 6.10 6.07 11.29
C PHE A 119 4.56 6.06 11.36
N ALA A 120 3.97 5.63 12.47
CA ALA A 120 2.51 5.60 12.64
C ALA A 120 1.88 7.00 12.58
N ILE A 121 2.51 8.04 13.14
CA ILE A 121 1.99 9.41 13.01
C ILE A 121 2.14 9.96 11.60
N ALA A 122 3.21 9.60 10.88
CA ALA A 122 3.43 10.03 9.50
C ALA A 122 2.31 9.54 8.58
N ASN A 123 2.02 8.23 8.62
CA ASN A 123 0.95 7.58 7.86
C ASN A 123 -0.47 8.15 8.12
N LEU A 124 -0.67 8.86 9.24
CA LEU A 124 -1.97 9.45 9.61
C LEU A 124 -2.02 10.97 9.39
N SER A 125 -0.90 11.60 9.04
CA SER A 125 -0.76 13.06 9.01
C SER A 125 -1.17 13.71 7.70
N THR A 126 -1.52 12.91 6.70
CA THR A 126 -1.89 13.39 5.35
C THR A 126 -3.37 13.21 5.03
N GLU A 127 -4.14 12.57 5.92
CA GLU A 127 -5.59 12.37 5.77
C GLU A 127 -6.36 13.67 6.06
N GLY A 128 -6.30 14.64 5.15
CA GLY A 128 -6.87 15.98 5.28
C GLY A 128 -5.82 17.09 5.32
N ASP A 129 -6.17 18.25 5.88
CA ASP A 129 -5.25 19.40 5.97
C ASP A 129 -4.69 19.56 7.38
N PHE A 130 -3.49 19.02 7.61
CA PHE A 130 -2.77 19.16 8.88
C PHE A 130 -1.95 20.46 8.96
N GLY A 131 -1.82 21.18 7.84
CA GLY A 131 -0.96 22.35 7.72
C GLY A 131 0.54 22.01 7.63
N ARG A 132 1.28 22.89 6.96
CA ARG A 132 2.71 22.71 6.68
C ARG A 132 3.55 22.55 7.94
N ASP A 133 3.25 23.32 8.99
CA ASP A 133 4.01 23.27 10.25
C ASP A 133 3.90 21.91 10.93
N THR A 134 2.70 21.33 10.96
CA THR A 134 2.48 20.00 11.55
C THR A 134 3.20 18.93 10.75
N LEU A 135 3.04 18.95 9.42
CA LEU A 135 3.72 18.01 8.52
C LEU A 135 5.25 18.12 8.63
N GLN A 136 5.76 19.33 8.83
CA GLN A 136 7.20 19.55 9.04
C GLN A 136 7.69 18.91 10.34
N GLU A 137 6.94 19.05 11.45
CA GLU A 137 7.29 18.37 12.72
C GLU A 137 7.23 16.84 12.61
N VAL A 138 6.25 16.32 11.88
CA VAL A 138 6.11 14.88 11.61
C VAL A 138 7.30 14.36 10.81
N ALA A 139 7.66 15.02 9.70
CA ALA A 139 8.80 14.62 8.87
C ALA A 139 10.13 14.72 9.63
N THR A 140 10.33 15.78 10.43
CA THR A 140 11.51 15.90 11.29
C THR A 140 11.56 14.75 12.31
N THR A 141 10.44 14.41 12.93
CA THR A 141 10.36 13.32 13.91
C THR A 141 10.65 11.95 13.31
N LEU A 142 10.13 11.67 12.11
CA LEU A 142 10.41 10.43 11.39
C LEU A 142 11.88 10.36 10.95
N ALA A 143 12.45 11.45 10.44
CA ALA A 143 13.87 11.52 10.09
C ALA A 143 14.80 11.35 11.30
N ASP A 144 14.46 11.94 12.46
CA ASP A 144 15.17 11.75 13.72
C ASP A 144 15.15 10.27 14.14
N ALA A 145 13.97 9.64 14.12
CA ALA A 145 13.81 8.24 14.51
C ALA A 145 14.57 7.29 13.57
N LEU A 146 14.57 7.55 12.26
CA LEU A 146 15.33 6.79 11.26
C LEU A 146 16.85 6.91 11.44
N ARG A 147 17.35 8.01 12.01
CA ARG A 147 18.78 8.15 12.35
C ARG A 147 19.17 7.30 13.55
N GLU A 148 18.25 7.14 14.50
CA GLU A 148 18.44 6.34 15.71
C GLU A 148 18.26 4.84 15.45
N ASP A 149 17.34 4.46 14.56
CA ASP A 149 17.02 3.08 14.19
C ASP A 149 16.87 2.96 12.67
N GLN A 150 17.78 2.21 12.06
CA GLN A 150 17.83 2.03 10.60
C GLN A 150 17.28 0.66 10.24
N PRO A 151 15.99 0.56 9.84
CA PRO A 151 15.41 -0.72 9.45
C PRO A 151 16.11 -1.27 8.21
N PRO A 152 16.27 -2.60 8.08
CA PRO A 152 16.88 -3.19 6.91
C PRO A 152 16.01 -2.99 5.66
N MET A 153 16.64 -3.01 4.49
CA MET A 153 15.94 -3.06 3.20
C MET A 153 15.02 -4.28 3.12
N MET A 154 13.91 -4.15 2.39
CA MET A 154 13.03 -5.27 2.05
C MET A 154 13.43 -5.83 0.69
N GLY A 155 14.44 -6.71 0.67
CA GLY A 155 15.05 -7.17 -0.58
C GLY A 155 15.78 -6.02 -1.27
N THR A 156 15.30 -5.60 -2.44
CA THR A 156 15.83 -4.42 -3.17
C THR A 156 15.07 -3.13 -2.88
N GLU A 157 13.98 -3.19 -2.11
CA GLU A 157 13.12 -2.04 -1.82
C GLU A 157 13.54 -1.33 -0.52
N PRO A 158 13.48 0.02 -0.48
CA PRO A 158 13.63 0.79 0.74
C PRO A 158 12.65 0.33 1.82
N ALA A 159 13.07 0.38 3.10
CA ALA A 159 12.14 0.10 4.18
C ALA A 159 10.97 1.12 4.18
N PRO A 160 9.74 0.71 4.55
CA PRO A 160 8.55 1.58 4.47
C PRO A 160 8.68 2.95 5.14
N PRO A 161 9.34 3.09 6.31
CA PRO A 161 9.53 4.41 6.91
C PRO A 161 10.37 5.39 6.06
N TYR A 162 11.31 4.89 5.23
CA TYR A 162 12.03 5.72 4.28
C TYR A 162 11.15 6.16 3.10
N VAL A 163 10.26 5.27 2.64
CA VAL A 163 9.29 5.59 1.57
C VAL A 163 8.32 6.67 2.05
N GLU A 164 7.76 6.51 3.24
CA GLU A 164 6.85 7.50 3.86
C GLU A 164 7.52 8.88 4.03
N LEU A 165 8.76 8.91 4.53
CA LEU A 165 9.50 10.17 4.64
C LEU A 165 9.71 10.81 3.26
N ALA A 166 10.02 10.00 2.24
CA ALA A 166 10.19 10.47 0.86
C ALA A 166 8.87 10.99 0.26
N GLU A 167 7.74 10.35 0.56
CA GLU A 167 6.41 10.80 0.14
C GLU A 167 6.07 12.17 0.75
N LEU A 168 6.30 12.36 2.05
CA LEU A 168 6.12 13.66 2.72
C LEU A 168 6.97 14.74 2.05
N VAL A 169 8.26 14.50 1.86
CA VAL A 169 9.17 15.47 1.24
C VAL A 169 8.74 15.82 -0.19
N ARG A 170 8.41 14.79 -0.98
CA ARG A 170 8.10 14.94 -2.41
C ARG A 170 6.75 15.62 -2.64
N TYR A 171 5.70 15.13 -1.97
CA TYR A 171 4.31 15.50 -2.29
C TYR A 171 3.70 16.53 -1.34
N GLU A 172 4.22 16.65 -0.11
CA GLU A 172 3.79 17.69 0.85
C GLU A 172 4.78 18.86 0.95
N HIS A 173 5.93 18.77 0.25
CA HIS A 173 6.95 19.83 0.18
C HIS A 173 7.48 20.29 1.56
N VAL A 174 7.54 19.36 2.50
CA VAL A 174 8.28 19.51 3.76
C VAL A 174 9.75 19.21 3.54
N LYS A 175 10.60 19.63 4.49
CA LYS A 175 12.03 19.37 4.46
C LYS A 175 12.36 18.22 5.39
N ALA A 176 13.18 17.28 4.94
CA ALA A 176 13.82 16.31 5.81
C ALA A 176 15.27 16.16 5.36
N ASN A 177 16.18 16.04 6.33
CA ASN A 177 17.52 15.55 6.04
C ASN A 177 17.64 14.11 6.56
N ALA A 178 17.82 13.18 5.63
CA ALA A 178 18.12 11.80 5.92
C ALA A 178 19.24 11.37 4.96
N ASP A 179 20.49 11.61 5.36
CA ASP A 179 21.70 11.18 4.65
C ASP A 179 21.83 9.64 4.73
N ASN A 180 20.95 8.94 4.01
CA ASN A 180 20.87 7.48 3.98
C ASN A 180 20.59 6.98 2.54
N PRO A 181 21.27 5.92 2.08
CA PRO A 181 21.03 5.33 0.75
C PRO A 181 19.58 4.88 0.52
N GLN A 182 18.89 4.39 1.56
CA GLN A 182 17.48 3.98 1.45
C GLN A 182 16.55 5.16 1.19
N PHE A 183 16.81 6.32 1.80
CA PHE A 183 16.04 7.53 1.54
C PHE A 183 16.24 8.02 0.11
N THR A 184 17.48 7.99 -0.39
CA THR A 184 17.79 8.33 -1.79
C THR A 184 17.11 7.36 -2.75
N ALA A 185 17.15 6.06 -2.46
CA ALA A 185 16.47 5.04 -3.25
C ALA A 185 14.94 5.21 -3.23
N ALA A 186 14.36 5.60 -2.09
CA ALA A 186 12.93 5.90 -1.97
C ALA A 186 12.51 7.09 -2.84
N LEU A 187 13.27 8.20 -2.81
CA LEU A 187 13.02 9.35 -3.70
C LEU A 187 13.12 8.96 -5.18
N ALA A 188 14.17 8.23 -5.57
CA ALA A 188 14.34 7.76 -6.94
C ALA A 188 13.23 6.81 -7.39
N LYS A 189 12.73 5.96 -6.50
CA LYS A 189 11.57 5.10 -6.76
C LYS A 189 10.31 5.93 -7.01
N LEU A 190 10.02 6.92 -6.17
CA LEU A 190 8.86 7.80 -6.35
C LEU A 190 8.95 8.60 -7.67
N ASP A 191 10.15 9.07 -8.04
CA ASP A 191 10.40 9.68 -9.35
C ASP A 191 10.08 8.73 -10.50
N ALA A 192 10.54 7.48 -10.43
CA ALA A 192 10.26 6.47 -11.44
C ALA A 192 8.77 6.10 -11.52
N ASP A 193 8.08 6.04 -10.37
CA ASP A 193 6.64 5.81 -10.30
C ASP A 193 5.87 6.96 -10.98
N ASP A 194 6.25 8.21 -10.75
CA ASP A 194 5.62 9.37 -11.39
C ASP A 194 5.85 9.41 -12.91
N GLN A 195 7.06 9.08 -13.36
CA GLN A 195 7.36 8.94 -14.79
C GLN A 195 6.58 7.79 -15.45
N SER A 196 6.29 6.73 -14.69
CA SER A 196 5.42 5.64 -15.15
C SER A 196 3.98 6.12 -15.28
N ARG A 197 3.44 6.78 -14.25
CA ARG A 197 2.06 7.31 -14.22
C ARG A 197 1.83 8.42 -15.25
N GLN A 198 2.84 9.24 -15.54
CA GLN A 198 2.78 10.25 -16.59
C GLN A 198 2.63 9.63 -17.99
N ARG A 199 3.24 8.47 -18.22
CA ARG A 199 3.18 7.74 -19.50
C ARG A 199 2.04 6.73 -19.56
N ALA A 200 1.38 6.46 -18.44
CA ALA A 200 0.26 5.53 -18.38
C ALA A 200 -0.87 6.02 -19.29
N ASP A 201 -1.54 5.06 -19.92
CA ASP A 201 -2.78 5.30 -20.64
C ASP A 201 -3.71 4.14 -20.37
N PHE A 202 -5.01 4.43 -20.39
CA PHE A 202 -6.04 3.45 -20.18
C PHE A 202 -7.30 3.87 -20.91
N THR A 203 -8.17 2.91 -21.16
CA THR A 203 -9.56 3.16 -21.54
C THR A 203 -10.46 2.41 -20.57
N LEU A 204 -11.34 3.13 -19.88
CA LEU A 204 -12.37 2.56 -19.00
C LEU A 204 -13.74 3.09 -19.40
N THR A 205 -14.78 2.38 -18.96
CA THR A 205 -16.17 2.74 -19.21
C THR A 205 -16.77 3.36 -17.96
N ASP A 206 -17.54 4.44 -18.11
CA ASP A 206 -18.29 5.04 -17.02
C ASP A 206 -19.62 4.35 -16.72
N LEU A 207 -20.29 4.77 -15.64
CA LEU A 207 -21.60 4.25 -15.25
C LEU A 207 -22.73 4.48 -16.28
N GLN A 208 -22.49 5.31 -17.30
CA GLN A 208 -23.42 5.58 -18.40
C GLN A 208 -23.06 4.78 -19.68
N GLY A 209 -22.00 3.98 -19.65
CA GLY A 209 -21.55 3.19 -20.80
C GLY A 209 -20.64 3.95 -21.76
N LYS A 210 -20.22 5.18 -21.43
CA LYS A 210 -19.30 5.95 -22.26
C LYS A 210 -17.85 5.54 -21.95
N ALA A 211 -17.07 5.33 -23.01
CA ALA A 211 -15.63 5.09 -22.91
C ALA A 211 -14.85 6.39 -22.68
N TRP A 212 -13.85 6.32 -21.81
CA TRP A 212 -12.93 7.41 -21.46
C TRP A 212 -11.50 6.92 -21.60
N THR A 213 -10.72 7.57 -22.46
CA THR A 213 -9.29 7.29 -22.68
C THR A 213 -8.47 8.46 -22.14
N LEU A 214 -7.48 8.19 -21.27
CA LEU A 214 -6.71 9.25 -20.61
C LEU A 214 -5.98 10.15 -21.62
N GLN A 215 -5.28 9.56 -22.61
CA GLN A 215 -4.60 10.34 -23.64
C GLN A 215 -5.54 11.18 -24.52
N ALA A 216 -6.79 10.75 -24.71
CA ALA A 216 -7.80 11.51 -25.45
C ALA A 216 -8.27 12.77 -24.70
N LEU A 217 -7.91 12.92 -23.43
CA LEU A 217 -8.23 14.09 -22.61
C LEU A 217 -7.14 15.18 -22.67
N ARG A 218 -6.07 15.02 -23.45
CA ARG A 218 -5.10 16.11 -23.70
C ARG A 218 -5.81 17.38 -24.19
N GLY A 219 -5.29 18.53 -23.77
CA GLY A 219 -5.93 19.84 -23.90
C GLY A 219 -6.90 20.18 -22.75
N LYS A 220 -7.15 19.26 -21.83
CA LYS A 220 -7.91 19.46 -20.59
C LYS A 220 -7.00 19.35 -19.37
N VAL A 221 -7.42 19.94 -18.26
CA VAL A 221 -6.85 19.59 -16.95
C VAL A 221 -7.59 18.35 -16.46
N VAL A 222 -6.89 17.29 -16.12
CA VAL A 222 -7.50 16.01 -15.73
C VAL A 222 -7.14 15.69 -14.29
N LEU A 223 -8.15 15.48 -13.44
CA LEU A 223 -7.98 14.93 -12.10
C LEU A 223 -8.43 13.47 -12.11
N VAL A 224 -7.48 12.56 -11.93
CA VAL A 224 -7.73 11.12 -11.75
C VAL A 224 -7.82 10.83 -10.26
N ASN A 225 -8.91 10.24 -9.78
CA ASN A 225 -9.14 9.92 -8.36
C ASN A 225 -9.48 8.44 -8.20
N PHE A 226 -8.72 7.70 -7.40
CA PHE A 226 -8.98 6.31 -7.07
C PHE A 226 -9.72 6.21 -5.73
N TRP A 227 -10.86 5.53 -5.72
CA TRP A 227 -11.75 5.48 -4.56
C TRP A 227 -12.60 4.20 -4.52
N ALA A 228 -13.27 3.97 -3.39
CA ALA A 228 -14.23 2.88 -3.23
C ALA A 228 -15.38 3.25 -2.28
N THR A 229 -16.52 2.56 -2.40
CA THR A 229 -17.74 2.90 -1.63
C THR A 229 -17.60 2.65 -0.12
N TRP A 230 -16.72 1.74 0.26
CA TRP A 230 -16.40 1.38 1.64
C TRP A 230 -15.31 2.27 2.26
N CYS A 231 -14.62 3.09 1.46
CA CYS A 231 -13.55 3.97 1.92
C CYS A 231 -14.12 5.28 2.49
N ASP A 232 -14.10 5.43 3.81
CA ASP A 232 -14.66 6.62 4.46
C ASP A 232 -13.94 7.93 4.09
N PRO A 233 -12.59 8.02 4.11
CA PRO A 233 -11.89 9.23 3.69
C PRO A 233 -12.18 9.61 2.24
N CYS A 234 -12.30 8.62 1.34
CA CYS A 234 -12.70 8.85 -0.05
C CYS A 234 -14.07 9.55 -0.13
N ARG A 235 -15.08 9.05 0.60
CA ARG A 235 -16.41 9.67 0.60
C ARG A 235 -16.43 11.07 1.19
N ARG A 236 -15.50 11.40 2.11
CA ARG A 236 -15.36 12.74 2.69
C ARG A 236 -14.83 13.76 1.68
N GLU A 237 -13.95 13.36 0.76
CA GLU A 237 -13.37 14.28 -0.23
C GLU A 237 -14.21 14.45 -1.52
N MET A 238 -15.10 13.49 -1.83
CA MET A 238 -15.94 13.53 -3.03
C MET A 238 -16.85 14.78 -3.16
N PRO A 239 -17.49 15.30 -2.09
CA PRO A 239 -18.25 16.56 -2.17
C PRO A 239 -17.39 17.78 -2.55
N ASP A 240 -16.14 17.79 -2.12
CA ASP A 240 -15.19 18.84 -2.48
C ASP A 240 -14.79 18.74 -3.96
N LEU A 241 -14.57 17.52 -4.46
CA LEU A 241 -14.35 17.24 -5.89
C LEU A 241 -15.55 17.67 -6.74
N GLU A 242 -16.78 17.37 -6.33
CA GLU A 242 -18.00 17.80 -7.03
C GLU A 242 -18.09 19.32 -7.11
N THR A 243 -17.80 20.01 -6.00
CA THR A 243 -17.79 21.47 -5.94
C THR A 243 -16.80 22.06 -6.94
N LEU A 244 -15.57 21.52 -6.98
CA LEU A 244 -14.52 21.98 -7.89
C LEU A 244 -14.83 21.62 -9.35
N TYR A 245 -15.37 20.43 -9.61
CA TYR A 245 -15.79 20.00 -10.94
C TYR A 245 -16.86 20.95 -11.50
N ARG A 246 -17.91 21.27 -10.73
CA ARG A 246 -18.93 22.23 -11.17
C ARG A 246 -18.36 23.61 -11.48
N ARG A 247 -17.40 24.07 -10.68
CA ARG A 247 -16.73 25.36 -10.87
C ARG A 247 -15.86 25.40 -12.13
N PHE A 248 -15.08 24.35 -12.39
CA PHE A 248 -14.02 24.39 -13.39
C PHE A 248 -14.28 23.57 -14.66
N LYS A 249 -15.37 22.78 -14.74
CA LYS A 249 -15.67 21.97 -15.95
C LYS A 249 -15.73 22.80 -17.23
N ASN A 250 -16.29 24.01 -17.16
CA ASN A 250 -16.38 24.93 -18.30
C ASN A 250 -15.02 25.59 -18.64
N GLN A 251 -14.05 25.53 -17.73
CA GLN A 251 -12.66 25.97 -17.94
C GLN A 251 -11.74 24.82 -18.40
N GLY A 252 -12.32 23.64 -18.64
CA GLY A 252 -11.62 22.47 -19.14
C GLY A 252 -11.14 21.50 -18.07
N LEU A 253 -11.66 21.54 -16.84
CA LEU A 253 -11.45 20.46 -15.86
C LEU A 253 -12.28 19.22 -16.22
N VAL A 254 -11.64 18.06 -16.22
CA VAL A 254 -12.28 16.76 -16.24
C VAL A 254 -11.86 16.01 -14.98
N VAL A 255 -12.83 15.57 -14.18
CA VAL A 255 -12.57 14.64 -13.06
C VAL A 255 -12.96 13.24 -13.53
N VAL A 256 -12.05 12.28 -13.43
CA VAL A 256 -12.32 10.86 -13.66
C VAL A 256 -12.10 10.10 -12.36
N ALA A 257 -13.20 9.75 -11.69
CA ALA A 257 -13.17 9.00 -10.45
C ALA A 257 -13.26 7.50 -10.75
N ILE A 258 -12.17 6.76 -10.52
CA ILE A 258 -12.02 5.35 -10.85
C ILE A 258 -12.29 4.52 -9.60
N SER A 259 -13.17 3.51 -9.74
CA SER A 259 -13.43 2.53 -8.69
C SER A 259 -13.39 1.11 -9.24
N ASP A 260 -12.79 0.21 -8.48
CA ASP A 260 -12.75 -1.24 -8.73
C ASP A 260 -13.83 -2.01 -7.96
N ASP A 261 -14.71 -1.29 -7.25
CA ASP A 261 -15.81 -1.86 -6.47
C ASP A 261 -16.98 -2.32 -7.37
N ASP A 262 -17.97 -2.98 -6.76
CA ASP A 262 -19.18 -3.42 -7.44
C ASP A 262 -19.93 -2.24 -8.08
N ALA A 263 -20.23 -2.36 -9.38
CA ALA A 263 -20.89 -1.31 -10.16
C ALA A 263 -22.24 -0.89 -9.59
N GLY A 264 -22.99 -1.82 -8.99
CA GLY A 264 -24.27 -1.54 -8.34
C GLY A 264 -24.11 -0.64 -7.11
N LYS A 265 -23.16 -0.97 -6.22
CA LYS A 265 -22.84 -0.14 -5.05
C LYS A 265 -22.34 1.24 -5.45
N VAL A 266 -21.44 1.30 -6.43
CA VAL A 266 -20.91 2.56 -6.95
C VAL A 266 -22.06 3.42 -7.47
N LYS A 267 -22.90 2.88 -8.36
CA LYS A 267 -24.06 3.60 -8.92
C LYS A 267 -25.02 4.10 -7.84
N GLN A 268 -25.32 3.27 -6.84
CA GLN A 268 -26.19 3.65 -5.72
C GLN A 268 -25.66 4.88 -4.99
N LEU A 269 -24.38 4.88 -4.61
CA LEU A 269 -23.74 5.99 -3.89
C LEU A 269 -23.71 7.27 -4.75
N ILE A 270 -23.32 7.17 -6.01
CA ILE A 270 -23.23 8.33 -6.91
C ILE A 270 -24.60 9.00 -7.11
N VAL A 271 -25.66 8.20 -7.28
CA VAL A 271 -27.04 8.71 -7.40
C VAL A 271 -27.52 9.34 -6.09
N GLU A 272 -27.31 8.68 -4.95
CA GLU A 272 -27.71 9.19 -3.63
C GLU A 272 -27.05 10.54 -3.32
N LYS A 273 -25.74 10.64 -3.59
CA LYS A 273 -24.94 11.85 -3.31
C LYS A 273 -25.00 12.90 -4.42
N LYS A 274 -25.61 12.58 -5.57
CA LYS A 274 -25.80 13.48 -6.72
C LYS A 274 -24.48 14.02 -7.29
N PHE A 275 -23.44 13.18 -7.32
CA PHE A 275 -22.18 13.54 -7.96
C PHE A 275 -22.33 13.52 -9.49
N THR A 276 -21.71 14.48 -10.18
CA THR A 276 -21.91 14.71 -11.62
C THR A 276 -20.65 14.57 -12.46
N TYR A 277 -19.48 14.43 -11.85
CA TYR A 277 -18.27 14.07 -12.58
C TYR A 277 -18.31 12.61 -13.06
N PRO A 278 -17.62 12.30 -14.17
CA PRO A 278 -17.45 10.92 -14.65
C PRO A 278 -16.91 9.97 -13.59
N VAL A 279 -17.59 8.83 -13.42
CA VAL A 279 -17.18 7.72 -12.55
C VAL A 279 -16.96 6.49 -13.39
N LEU A 280 -15.71 6.02 -13.44
CA LEU A 280 -15.22 4.96 -14.31
C LEU A 280 -15.06 3.68 -13.48
N LEU A 281 -15.39 2.54 -14.07
CA LEU A 281 -15.24 1.24 -13.42
C LEU A 281 -13.96 0.55 -13.89
N ASP A 282 -13.17 0.05 -12.96
CA ASP A 282 -11.94 -0.72 -13.19
C ASP A 282 -12.09 -2.17 -12.68
N PRO A 283 -13.00 -2.97 -13.26
CA PRO A 283 -13.20 -4.34 -12.82
C PRO A 283 -11.91 -5.15 -13.00
N GLY A 284 -11.48 -5.80 -11.92
CA GLY A 284 -10.21 -6.55 -11.91
C GLY A 284 -8.96 -5.67 -11.74
N ARG A 285 -9.12 -4.40 -11.32
CA ARG A 285 -8.05 -3.54 -10.82
C ARG A 285 -6.92 -3.24 -11.81
N LYS A 286 -7.13 -3.37 -13.11
CA LYS A 286 -6.05 -3.26 -14.10
C LYS A 286 -5.44 -1.87 -14.12
N VAL A 287 -6.26 -0.82 -14.06
CA VAL A 287 -5.78 0.56 -14.04
C VAL A 287 -5.24 0.94 -12.66
N THR A 288 -5.88 0.42 -11.61
CA THR A 288 -5.42 0.55 -10.22
C THR A 288 -4.01 -0.02 -10.04
N ASP A 289 -3.73 -1.18 -10.61
CA ASP A 289 -2.40 -1.82 -10.60
C ASP A 289 -1.42 -1.10 -11.53
N LEU A 290 -1.86 -0.64 -12.71
CA LEU A 290 -1.06 0.17 -13.63
C LEU A 290 -0.54 1.45 -12.97
N PHE A 291 -1.35 2.07 -12.12
CA PHE A 291 -0.98 3.27 -11.35
C PHE A 291 -0.24 2.97 -10.03
N ARG A 292 -0.06 1.69 -9.69
CA ARG A 292 0.55 1.20 -8.44
C ARG A 292 -0.16 1.77 -7.21
N ILE A 293 -1.48 1.62 -7.17
CA ILE A 293 -2.32 2.12 -6.07
C ILE A 293 -2.43 1.08 -4.97
N GLU A 294 -1.67 1.29 -3.89
CA GLU A 294 -1.65 0.42 -2.71
C GLU A 294 -2.67 0.86 -1.63
N GLY A 295 -3.07 2.13 -1.64
CA GLY A 295 -4.02 2.72 -0.70
C GLY A 295 -4.91 3.77 -1.38
N ILE A 296 -6.10 3.98 -0.83
CA ILE A 296 -7.08 4.96 -1.30
C ILE A 296 -7.55 5.86 -0.15
N PRO A 297 -7.90 7.13 -0.42
CA PRO A 297 -7.92 7.76 -1.75
C PRO A 297 -6.52 8.10 -2.28
N LYS A 298 -6.38 8.11 -3.61
CA LYS A 298 -5.18 8.61 -4.29
C LYS A 298 -5.62 9.47 -5.48
N SER A 299 -5.05 10.66 -5.62
CA SER A 299 -5.41 11.60 -6.69
C SER A 299 -4.20 12.10 -7.46
N PHE A 300 -4.38 12.29 -8.76
CA PHE A 300 -3.35 12.76 -9.69
C PHE A 300 -3.93 13.89 -10.55
N VAL A 301 -3.16 14.95 -10.77
CA VAL A 301 -3.54 16.07 -11.64
C VAL A 301 -2.60 16.13 -12.82
N TYR A 302 -3.18 16.04 -14.00
CA TYR A 302 -2.50 16.24 -15.28
C TYR A 302 -2.86 17.61 -15.84
N ASP A 303 -1.85 18.33 -16.35
CA ASP A 303 -2.07 19.57 -17.08
C ASP A 303 -2.56 19.33 -18.52
N ARG A 304 -2.74 20.42 -19.27
CA ARG A 304 -3.27 20.37 -20.64
C ARG A 304 -2.34 19.65 -21.63
N ASP A 305 -1.04 19.55 -21.35
CA ASP A 305 -0.10 18.80 -22.18
C ASP A 305 -0.07 17.31 -21.83
N GLY A 306 -0.79 16.92 -20.77
CA GLY A 306 -0.81 15.58 -20.22
C GLY A 306 0.39 15.28 -19.31
N LYS A 307 1.05 16.31 -18.76
CA LYS A 307 2.10 16.14 -17.77
C LYS A 307 1.48 15.97 -16.39
N LEU A 308 2.00 15.02 -15.60
CA LEU A 308 1.62 14.88 -14.19
C LEU A 308 2.23 16.05 -13.40
N VAL A 309 1.40 16.94 -12.86
CA VAL A 309 1.85 18.14 -12.15
C VAL A 309 1.64 18.06 -10.64
N ALA A 310 0.65 17.31 -10.17
CA ALA A 310 0.39 17.14 -8.74
C ALA A 310 -0.08 15.72 -8.40
N GLN A 311 0.24 15.28 -7.18
CA GLN A 311 -0.22 14.02 -6.61
C GLN A 311 -0.65 14.21 -5.15
N ALA A 312 -1.71 13.51 -4.74
CA ALA A 312 -2.12 13.37 -3.36
C ALA A 312 -1.81 11.95 -2.87
N ILE A 313 -1.21 11.84 -1.68
CA ILE A 313 -0.92 10.54 -1.06
C ILE A 313 -2.06 9.99 -0.21
N ASP A 314 -2.98 10.86 0.23
CA ASP A 314 -4.17 10.53 1.03
C ASP A 314 -5.27 11.59 0.79
N MET A 315 -6.35 11.56 1.59
CA MET A 315 -7.53 12.42 1.51
C MET A 315 -7.16 13.90 1.43
N ARG A 316 -7.78 14.64 0.50
CA ARG A 316 -7.59 16.09 0.38
C ARG A 316 -8.86 16.87 0.72
N THR A 317 -8.66 18.03 1.34
CA THR A 317 -9.70 19.05 1.45
C THR A 317 -9.87 19.81 0.13
N ARG A 318 -10.99 20.51 -0.04
CA ARG A 318 -11.22 21.44 -1.16
C ARG A 318 -10.06 22.40 -1.39
N GLY A 319 -9.49 22.95 -0.32
CA GLY A 319 -8.39 23.91 -0.39
C GLY A 319 -7.11 23.29 -0.95
N GLN A 320 -6.81 22.05 -0.56
CA GLN A 320 -5.67 21.30 -1.09
C GLN A 320 -5.89 20.92 -2.56
N PHE A 321 -7.08 20.44 -2.94
CA PHE A 321 -7.38 20.19 -4.35
C PHE A 321 -7.29 21.46 -5.19
N LEU A 322 -7.75 22.61 -4.70
CA LEU A 322 -7.61 23.87 -5.41
C LEU A 322 -6.12 24.23 -5.64
N LYS A 323 -5.25 24.01 -4.65
CA LYS A 323 -3.79 24.19 -4.81
C LYS A 323 -3.21 23.24 -5.87
N MET A 324 -3.66 21.98 -5.90
CA MET A 324 -3.23 21.01 -6.92
C MET A 324 -3.69 21.43 -8.31
N LEU A 325 -4.95 21.83 -8.48
CA LEU A 325 -5.51 22.31 -9.75
C LEU A 325 -4.85 23.61 -10.23
N ALA A 326 -4.43 24.48 -9.31
CA ALA A 326 -3.69 25.70 -9.63
C ALA A 326 -2.34 25.40 -10.30
N GLN A 327 -1.69 24.27 -10.00
CA GLN A 327 -0.46 23.85 -10.68
C GLN A 327 -0.71 23.48 -12.16
N ALA A 328 -1.95 23.16 -12.52
CA ALA A 328 -2.40 22.95 -13.90
C ALA A 328 -3.05 24.21 -14.54
N GLY A 329 -2.97 25.36 -13.87
CA GLY A 329 -3.48 26.64 -14.36
C GLY A 329 -5.00 26.83 -14.22
N LEU A 330 -5.62 26.29 -13.16
CA LEU A 330 -7.01 26.59 -12.78
C LEU A 330 -7.06 27.38 -11.45
N HIS A 331 -7.69 28.56 -11.44
CA HIS A 331 -7.66 29.51 -10.31
C HIS A 331 -9.05 29.87 -9.74
#